data_AF-A0A5S9MDG3-F1
#
_entry.id   AF-A0A5S9MDG3-F1
#
_cell.length_a   1.000
_cell.length_b   1.000
_cell.length_c   1.000
_cell.angle_alpha   90.00
_cell.angle_beta   90.00
_cell.angle_gamma   90.00
#
_symmetry.space_group_name_H-M   'P 1'
#
loop_
_entity.id
_entity.type
_entity.pdbx_description
1 polymer ?
#
loop_
_entity_poly.entity_id
_entity_poly.type
_entity_poly.pdbx_seq_one_letter_code
_entity_poly.pdbx_strand_id
1 'polypeptide(L)' 'MGKDAKSAVTNSVILDEVAKMNLFAKQLNEFAEPLPQRILDKHYLRKHGKHAYYGQKPSR' A
#
# COMPACT_ATOMS: atom_id res chain seq x y z
N MET A 1 12.42 4.35 2.63
CA MET A 1 12.73 4.86 3.99
C MET A 1 11.69 4.36 4.98
N GLY A 2 12.04 4.27 6.25
CA GLY A 2 11.17 3.87 7.37
C GLY A 2 11.57 4.64 8.63
N LYS A 3 10.77 4.55 9.71
CA LYS A 3 11.08 5.24 10.98
C LYS A 3 12.29 4.64 11.70
N ASP A 4 12.60 3.38 11.40
CA ASP A 4 13.73 2.63 11.91
C ASP A 4 14.25 1.67 10.81
N ALA A 5 15.38 1.02 11.05
CA ALA A 5 16.00 0.11 10.08
C ALA A 5 15.07 -1.05 9.68
N LYS A 6 14.33 -1.62 10.63
CA LYS A 6 13.43 -2.74 10.38
C LYS A 6 12.28 -2.35 9.46
N SER A 7 11.60 -1.25 9.77
CA SER A 7 10.52 -0.70 8.96
C SER A 7 11.01 -0.24 7.58
N ALA A 8 12.23 0.28 7.48
CA ALA A 8 12.84 0.62 6.20
C ALA A 8 13.00 -0.62 5.31
N VAL A 9 13.53 -1.73 5.86
CA VAL A 9 13.67 -2.99 5.12
C VAL A 9 12.31 -3.55 4.73
N THR A 10 11.32 -3.55 5.63
CA THR A 10 9.95 -3.99 5.31
C THR A 10 9.35 -3.17 4.17
N ASN A 11 9.50 -1.84 4.21
CA ASN A 11 9.01 -0.97 3.14
C ASN A 11 9.71 -1.26 1.80
N SER A 12 11.02 -1.56 1.82
CA SER A 12 11.76 -1.91 0.60
C SER A 12 11.26 -3.22 -0.03
N VAL A 13 10.99 -4.25 0.78
CA VAL A 13 10.44 -5.53 0.28
C VAL A 13 9.04 -5.33 -0.31
N ILE A 14 8.19 -4.55 0.38
CA ILE A 14 6.85 -4.24 -0.14
C ILE A 14 6.95 -3.48 -1.48
N LEU A 15 7.86 -2.52 -1.59
CA LEU A 15 8.06 -1.76 -2.82
C LEU A 15 8.48 -2.66 -3.98
N ASP A 16 9.41 -3.58 -3.74
CA ASP A 16 9.90 -4.53 -4.75
C ASP A 16 8.77 -5.43 -5.28
N GLU A 17 7.95 -5.97 -4.39
CA GLU A 17 6.79 -6.79 -4.77
C GLU A 17 5.75 -5.99 -5.56
N VAL A 18 5.47 -4.74 -5.16
CA VAL A 18 4.55 -3.86 -5.89
C VAL A 18 5.10 -3.52 -7.28
N ALA A 19 6.39 -3.26 -7.41
CA ALA A 19 7.04 -2.98 -8.69
C ALA A 19 6.96 -4.19 -9.63
N LYS A 20 7.22 -5.39 -9.12
CA LYS A 20 7.10 -6.64 -9.87
C LYS A 20 5.66 -6.89 -10.35
N MET A 21 4.67 -6.72 -9.48
CA MET A 21 3.25 -6.85 -9.88
C MET A 21 2.86 -5.81 -10.93
N ASN A 22 3.33 -4.57 -10.79
CA ASN A 22 3.05 -3.52 -11.77
C ASN A 22 3.68 -3.78 -13.13
N LEU A 23 4.89 -4.36 -13.17
CA LEU A 23 5.53 -4.81 -14.41
C LEU A 23 4.65 -5.83 -15.14
N PHE A 24 4.19 -6.87 -14.44
CA PHE A 24 3.32 -7.87 -15.07
C PHE A 24 1.96 -7.31 -15.47
N ALA A 25 1.37 -6.43 -14.67
CA ALA A 25 0.11 -5.77 -15.03
C ALA A 25 0.23 -4.98 -16.34
N LYS A 26 1.34 -4.25 -16.53
CA LYS A 26 1.62 -3.53 -17.78
C LYS A 26 1.88 -4.45 -18.97
N GLN A 27 2.55 -5.58 -18.76
CA GLN A 27 2.75 -6.58 -19.82
C GLN A 27 1.43 -7.22 -20.26
N LEU A 28 0.47 -7.40 -19.34
CA LEU A 28 -0.84 -7.96 -19.64
C LEU A 28 -1.78 -6.92 -20.29
N ASN A 29 -1.71 -5.66 -19.86
CA ASN A 29 -2.49 -4.57 -20.41
C ASN A 29 -1.67 -3.28 -20.37
N GLU A 30 -1.15 -2.88 -21.52
CA GLU A 30 -0.35 -1.66 -21.67
C GLU A 30 -1.16 -0.38 -21.37
N PHE A 31 -2.48 -0.42 -21.60
CA PHE A 31 -3.42 0.67 -21.35
C PHE A 31 -4.08 0.60 -19.97
N ALA A 32 -3.52 -0.19 -19.04
CA ALA A 32 -4.03 -0.23 -17.68
C ALA A 32 -3.89 1.14 -17.01
N GLU A 33 -5.03 1.75 -16.69
CA GLU A 33 -5.08 3.02 -15.99
C GLU A 33 -4.60 2.90 -14.53
N PRO A 34 -3.99 3.95 -13.97
CA PRO A 34 -3.68 4.01 -12.55
C PRO A 34 -4.92 3.82 -11.67
N LEU A 35 -4.72 3.29 -10.46
CA LEU A 35 -5.81 3.14 -9.52
C LEU A 35 -6.41 4.51 -9.16
N PRO A 36 -7.74 4.69 -9.13
CA PRO A 36 -8.35 5.96 -8.79
C PRO A 36 -7.91 6.48 -7.41
N GLN A 37 -7.64 7.77 -7.30
CA GLN A 37 -7.12 8.41 -6.08
C GLN A 37 -7.96 8.10 -4.84
N ARG A 38 -9.29 8.13 -4.95
CA ARG A 38 -10.21 7.80 -3.83
C ARG A 38 -9.95 6.42 -3.20
N ILE A 39 -9.49 5.45 -4.00
CA ILE A 39 -9.22 4.09 -3.53
C ILE A 39 -7.85 4.05 -2.83
N LEU A 40 -6.86 4.76 -3.37
CA LEU A 40 -5.56 4.95 -2.73
C LEU A 40 -5.71 5.62 -1.36
N ASP A 41 -6.48 6.70 -1.30
CA ASP A 41 -6.76 7.43 -0.07
C ASP A 41 -7.47 6.54 0.95
N LYS A 42 -8.51 5.81 0.54
CA LYS A 42 -9.21 4.85 1.40
C LYS A 42 -8.27 3.80 1.97
N HIS A 43 -7.35 3.25 1.15
CA HIS A 43 -6.40 2.23 1.60
C HIS A 43 -5.39 2.80 2.60
N TYR A 44 -4.84 3.98 2.31
CA TYR A 44 -3.84 4.63 3.15
C TYR A 44 -4.44 5.09 4.49
N LEU A 45 -5.55 5.83 4.45
CA LEU A 45 -6.22 6.38 5.63
C LEU A 45 -6.72 5.30 6.58
N ARG A 46 -7.05 4.11 6.06
CA ARG A 46 -7.43 2.95 6.88
C ARG A 46 -6.37 2.59 7.94
N LYS A 47 -5.08 2.78 7.64
CA LYS A 47 -3.96 2.46 8.54
C LYS A 47 -3.27 3.69 9.14
N HIS A 48 -3.25 4.81 8.41
CA HIS A 48 -2.44 5.98 8.75
C HIS A 48 -3.24 7.27 8.96
N GLY A 49 -4.57 7.25 8.80
CA GLY A 49 -5.43 8.41 9.01
C GLY A 49 -5.70 8.69 10.49
N LYS A 50 -6.18 9.90 10.79
CA LYS A 50 -6.59 10.34 12.15
C LYS A 50 -7.65 9.43 12.79
N HIS A 51 -8.47 8.77 11.95
CA HIS A 51 -9.48 7.78 12.34
C HIS A 51 -9.13 6.38 11.82
N ALA A 52 -7.84 6.04 11.73
CA ALA A 52 -7.40 4.71 11.32
C ALA A 52 -8.09 3.63 12.17
N TYR A 53 -8.70 2.66 11.50
CA TYR A 53 -9.52 1.62 12.12
C TYR A 53 -8.94 0.21 11.92
N TYR A 54 -7.83 0.10 11.17
CA TYR A 54 -7.11 -1.15 11.04
C TYR A 54 -6.43 -1.52 12.36
N GLY A 55 -6.81 -2.67 12.94
CA GLY A 55 -6.29 -3.13 14.23
C GLY A 55 -7.13 -2.71 15.46
N GLN A 56 -8.30 -2.08 15.28
CA GLN A 56 -9.25 -1.94 16.37
C GLN A 56 -9.71 -3.34 16.82
N LYS A 57 -9.25 -3.79 17.99
CA LYS A 57 -9.86 -4.94 18.67
C LYS A 57 -11.31 -4.58 18.96
N PRO A 58 -12.28 -5.49 18.78
CA PRO A 58 -13.63 -5.24 19.26
C PRO A 58 -13.55 -4.95 20.76
N SER A 59 -14.12 -3.84 21.19
CA SER A 59 -14.25 -3.53 22.61
C SER A 59 -15.04 -4.66 23.26
N ARG A 60 -14.39 -5.45 24.12
CA ARG A 60 -15.02 -6.25 25.15
C ARG A 60 -14.58 -5.70 26.49
#